data_AF-A0A419EUU8-F1
#
_entry.id   AF-A0A419EUU8-F1
#
_cell.length_a   1.000
_cell.length_b   1.000
_cell.length_c   1.000
_cell.angle_alpha   90.00
_cell.angle_beta   90.00
_cell.angle_gamma   90.00
#
_symmetry.space_group_name_H-M   'P 1'
#
loop_
_entity.id
_entity.type
_entity.pdbx_description
1 polymer ?
#
loop_
_entity_poly.entity_id
_entity_poly.type
_entity_poly.pdbx_seq_one_letter_code
_entity_poly.pdbx_strand_id
1 'polypeptide(L)'
;MEVEMRPTIAELIAGITRTLNTTALPIVLNSGDTEAFLELMITARLLAFVESRWDKEYERLIRENTAMEGLLKEAADALQQINYPDGVNLVGNIEEYHFDIQAIPSISELHEHNVERKKKLQRFILIHTSLKERQTPELCAVRAKIRDFLKDLNNRDLEAAQLILAG
;
A
#
# COMPACT_ATOMS: atom_id res chain seq x y z
N MET A 1 9.27 -29.97 -4.29
CA MET A 1 9.87 -28.72 -4.82
C MET A 1 10.14 -27.84 -3.62
N GLU A 2 11.41 -27.65 -3.26
CA GLU A 2 11.77 -26.63 -2.28
C GLU A 2 11.55 -25.28 -2.95
N VAL A 3 10.61 -24.51 -2.41
CA VAL A 3 10.43 -23.11 -2.79
C VAL A 3 11.64 -22.39 -2.23
N GLU A 4 12.58 -22.04 -3.11
CA GLU A 4 13.72 -21.18 -2.78
C GLU A 4 13.16 -19.84 -2.29
N MET A 5 13.03 -19.68 -0.98
CA MET A 5 12.51 -18.47 -0.37
C MET A 5 13.54 -17.37 -0.60
N ARG A 6 13.24 -16.48 -1.56
CA ARG A 6 14.06 -15.29 -1.78
C ARG A 6 13.95 -14.41 -0.54
N PRO A 7 15.08 -13.94 0.02
CA PRO A 7 15.07 -13.09 1.19
C PRO A 7 14.28 -11.81 0.90
N THR A 8 13.49 -11.40 1.88
CA THR A 8 12.75 -10.14 1.83
C THR A 8 13.71 -8.96 1.79
N ILE A 9 13.24 -7.80 1.30
CA ILE A 9 14.02 -6.55 1.31
C ILE A 9 14.44 -6.19 2.75
N ALA A 10 13.59 -6.45 3.74
CA ALA A 10 13.91 -6.25 5.15
C ALA A 10 15.07 -7.15 5.62
N GLU A 11 15.06 -8.44 5.24
CA GLU A 11 16.15 -9.37 5.56
C GLU A 11 17.45 -9.02 4.84
N LEU A 12 17.36 -8.53 3.60
CA LEU A 12 18.51 -8.02 2.84
C LEU A 12 19.10 -6.77 3.49
N ILE A 13 18.26 -5.79 3.87
CA ILE A 13 18.69 -4.58 4.57
C ILE A 13 19.34 -4.94 5.91
N ALA A 14 18.71 -5.81 6.70
CA ALA A 14 19.26 -6.25 7.99
C ALA A 14 20.60 -6.98 7.82
N GLY A 15 20.75 -7.82 6.79
CA GLY A 15 21.99 -8.51 6.45
C GLY A 15 23.11 -7.56 6.03
N ILE A 16 22.79 -6.56 5.20
CA ILE A 16 23.76 -5.53 4.77
C ILE A 16 24.16 -4.67 5.96
N THR A 17 23.21 -4.17 6.76
CA THR A 17 23.47 -3.36 7.97
C THR A 17 24.35 -4.10 8.97
N ARG A 18 24.12 -5.40 9.18
CA ARG A 18 24.96 -6.24 10.03
C ARG A 18 26.38 -6.32 9.47
N THR A 19 26.52 -6.64 8.19
CA THR A 19 27.84 -6.77 7.52
C THR A 19 28.64 -5.46 7.56
N LEU A 20 27.96 -4.32 7.36
CA LEU A 20 28.57 -3.00 7.47
C LEU A 20 29.11 -2.76 8.89
N ASN A 21 28.30 -3.00 9.92
CA ASN A 21 28.66 -2.69 11.29
C ASN A 21 29.68 -3.66 11.92
N THR A 22 29.59 -4.96 11.61
CA THR A 22 30.45 -5.98 12.24
C THR A 22 31.76 -6.21 11.51
N THR A 23 31.80 -5.92 10.21
CA THR A 23 32.92 -6.34 9.34
C THR A 23 33.55 -5.15 8.64
N ALA A 24 32.77 -4.40 7.85
CA ALA A 24 33.35 -3.38 6.98
C ALA A 24 33.81 -2.13 7.75
N LEU A 25 32.98 -1.61 8.66
CA LEU A 25 33.28 -0.40 9.43
C LEU A 25 34.52 -0.55 10.32
N PRO A 26 34.74 -1.66 11.06
CA PRO A 26 35.98 -1.85 11.83
C PRO A 26 37.23 -1.93 10.95
N ILE A 27 37.16 -2.57 9.78
CA ILE A 27 38.31 -2.68 8.86
C ILE A 27 38.69 -1.30 8.34
N VAL A 28 37.71 -0.50 7.93
CA VAL A 28 37.93 0.83 7.35
C VAL A 28 38.35 1.85 8.42
N LEU A 29 37.80 1.78 9.64
CA LEU A 29 38.28 2.61 10.75
C LEU A 29 39.74 2.31 11.11
N ASN A 30 40.17 1.04 11.01
CA ASN A 30 41.54 0.63 11.30
C ASN A 30 42.52 0.87 10.12
N SER A 31 42.02 1.01 8.89
CA SER A 31 42.88 1.29 7.72
C SER A 31 43.24 2.77 7.58
N GLY A 32 42.47 3.67 8.21
CA GLY A 32 42.62 5.11 8.03
C GLY A 32 42.16 5.60 6.64
N ASP A 33 41.52 4.74 5.85
CA ASP A 33 41.04 5.05 4.52
C ASP A 33 39.74 5.88 4.59
N THR A 34 39.90 7.19 4.52
CA THR A 34 38.79 8.15 4.57
C THR A 34 37.81 8.03 3.40
N GLU A 35 38.23 7.53 2.24
CA GLU A 35 37.36 7.39 1.06
C GLU A 35 36.45 6.18 1.23
N ALA A 36 37.02 5.04 1.63
CA ALA A 36 36.23 3.85 2.00
C ALA A 36 35.28 4.12 3.18
N PHE A 37 35.67 5.00 4.11
CA PHE A 37 34.82 5.40 5.23
C PHE A 37 33.61 6.21 4.76
N LEU A 38 33.82 7.16 3.84
CA LEU A 38 32.75 7.95 3.24
C LEU A 38 31.78 7.08 2.45
N GLU A 39 32.29 6.14 1.64
CA GLU A 39 31.45 5.20 0.89
C GLU A 39 30.58 4.33 1.82
N LEU A 40 31.14 3.85 2.93
CA LEU A 40 30.39 3.10 3.94
C LEU A 40 29.30 3.94 4.59
N MET A 41 29.61 5.19 4.95
CA MET A 41 28.64 6.10 5.56
C MET A 41 27.51 6.49 4.60
N ILE A 42 27.82 6.71 3.31
CA ILE A 42 26.82 6.96 2.27
C ILE A 42 25.95 5.71 2.08
N THR A 43 26.55 4.53 1.98
CA THR A 43 25.83 3.26 1.85
C THR A 43 24.87 3.02 3.01
N ALA A 44 25.34 3.18 4.25
CA ALA A 44 24.49 3.05 5.45
C ALA A 44 23.34 4.07 5.48
N ARG A 45 23.60 5.32 5.05
CA ARG A 45 22.55 6.35 4.92
C ARG A 45 21.54 6.03 3.84
N LEU A 46 21.97 5.53 2.68
CA LEU A 46 21.08 5.13 1.60
C LEU A 46 20.20 3.94 2.03
N LEU A 47 20.76 2.98 2.76
CA LEU A 47 20.00 1.87 3.33
C LEU A 47 18.95 2.34 4.33
N ALA A 48 19.32 3.19 5.30
CA ALA A 48 18.38 3.76 6.26
C ALA A 48 17.30 4.63 5.56
N PHE A 49 17.67 5.35 4.49
CA PHE A 49 16.72 6.08 3.66
C PHE A 49 15.73 5.14 2.98
N VAL A 50 16.21 4.06 2.35
CA VAL A 50 15.37 3.03 1.73
C VAL A 50 14.45 2.38 2.75
N GLU A 51 14.96 1.97 3.91
CA GLU A 51 14.19 1.38 5.02
C GLU A 51 13.09 2.32 5.50
N SER A 52 13.41 3.58 5.80
CA SER A 52 12.40 4.55 6.27
C SER A 52 11.34 4.89 5.23
N ARG A 53 11.69 4.86 3.93
CA ARG A 53 10.74 5.05 2.83
C ARG A 53 9.88 3.79 2.66
N TRP A 54 10.48 2.62 2.83
CA TRP A 54 9.82 1.32 2.73
C TRP A 54 8.76 1.15 3.81
N ASP A 55 9.09 1.44 5.07
CA ASP A 55 8.14 1.36 6.19
C ASP A 55 6.95 2.31 6.01
N LYS A 56 7.22 3.56 5.61
CA LYS A 56 6.17 4.55 5.33
C LYS A 56 5.27 4.13 4.18
N GLU A 57 5.84 3.55 3.13
CA GLU A 57 5.10 3.04 1.99
C GLU A 57 4.21 1.86 2.41
N TYR A 58 4.78 0.92 3.17
CA TYR A 58 4.07 -0.23 3.70
C TYR A 58 2.88 0.16 4.58
N GLU A 59 3.10 1.04 5.57
CA GLU A 59 2.04 1.57 6.43
C GLU A 59 0.97 2.34 5.64
N ARG A 60 1.39 3.07 4.60
CA ARG A 60 0.46 3.79 3.72
C ARG A 60 -0.44 2.79 3.00
N LEU A 61 0.15 1.80 2.33
CA LEU A 61 -0.59 0.80 1.56
C LEU A 61 -1.54 -0.03 2.44
N ILE A 62 -1.16 -0.40 3.66
CA ILE A 62 -2.07 -1.08 4.61
C ILE A 62 -3.28 -0.20 4.94
N ARG A 63 -3.03 1.07 5.31
CA ARG A 63 -4.11 1.99 5.69
C ARG A 63 -5.08 2.22 4.54
N GLU A 64 -4.55 2.39 3.33
CA GLU A 64 -5.36 2.57 2.12
C GLU A 64 -6.18 1.31 1.81
N ASN A 65 -5.59 0.13 1.87
CA ASN A 65 -6.29 -1.13 1.65
C ASN A 65 -7.43 -1.31 2.65
N THR A 66 -7.16 -1.08 3.94
CA THR A 66 -8.14 -1.20 5.03
C THR A 66 -9.30 -0.21 4.84
N ALA A 67 -8.99 1.05 4.52
CA ALA A 67 -10.01 2.06 4.29
C ALA A 67 -10.87 1.76 3.06
N MET A 68 -10.25 1.32 1.96
CA MET A 68 -10.98 0.93 0.75
C MET A 68 -11.86 -0.29 0.98
N GLU A 69 -11.40 -1.26 1.77
CA GLU A 69 -12.21 -2.41 2.16
C GLU A 69 -13.46 -1.98 2.93
N GLY A 70 -13.32 -1.10 3.94
CA GLY A 70 -14.46 -0.56 4.68
C GLY A 70 -15.47 0.14 3.79
N LEU A 71 -14.99 0.97 2.85
CA LEU A 71 -15.85 1.67 1.89
C LEU A 71 -16.55 0.70 0.91
N LEU A 72 -15.88 -0.37 0.49
CA LEU A 72 -16.49 -1.39 -0.36
C LEU A 72 -17.59 -2.18 0.36
N LYS A 73 -17.39 -2.48 1.65
CA LYS A 73 -18.42 -3.08 2.51
C LYS A 73 -19.63 -2.16 2.63
N GLU A 74 -19.43 -0.89 2.99
CA GLU A 74 -20.52 0.12 3.05
C GLU A 74 -21.28 0.24 1.71
N ALA A 75 -20.55 0.26 0.59
CA ALA A 75 -21.11 0.37 -0.75
C ALA A 75 -21.99 -0.83 -1.11
N ALA A 76 -21.53 -2.01 -0.75
CA ALA A 76 -22.25 -3.22 -1.04
C ALA A 76 -23.50 -3.40 -0.17
N ASP A 77 -23.41 -3.06 1.12
CA ASP A 77 -24.56 -3.04 2.03
C ASP A 77 -25.64 -2.08 1.52
N ALA A 78 -25.24 -0.87 1.08
CA ALA A 78 -26.16 0.10 0.49
C ALA A 78 -26.84 -0.42 -0.79
N LEU A 79 -26.13 -1.19 -1.61
CA LEU A 79 -26.70 -1.83 -2.81
C LEU A 79 -27.62 -3.00 -2.48
N GLN A 80 -27.32 -3.78 -1.44
CA GLN A 80 -28.19 -4.86 -0.97
C GLN A 80 -29.53 -4.33 -0.45
N GLN A 81 -29.54 -3.19 0.25
CA GLN A 81 -30.76 -2.56 0.76
C GLN A 81 -31.76 -2.19 -0.35
N ILE A 82 -31.28 -1.89 -1.56
CA ILE A 82 -32.11 -1.61 -2.74
C ILE A 82 -32.32 -2.85 -3.63
N ASN A 83 -31.97 -4.04 -3.15
CA ASN A 83 -32.01 -5.31 -3.87
C ASN A 83 -31.26 -5.28 -5.21
N TYR A 84 -30.13 -4.57 -5.27
CA TYR A 84 -29.33 -4.50 -6.50
C TYR A 84 -28.45 -5.76 -6.64
N PRO A 85 -28.51 -6.49 -7.76
CA PRO A 85 -27.79 -7.77 -7.93
C PRO A 85 -26.28 -7.66 -7.74
N ASP A 86 -25.67 -6.53 -8.14
CA ASP A 86 -24.22 -6.33 -8.00
C ASP A 86 -23.78 -5.95 -6.59
N GLY A 87 -24.68 -5.75 -5.62
CA GLY A 87 -24.30 -5.59 -4.22
C GLY A 87 -23.52 -6.79 -3.71
N VAL A 88 -23.97 -8.01 -4.06
CA VAL A 88 -23.26 -9.25 -3.72
C VAL A 88 -21.95 -9.40 -4.51
N ASN A 89 -21.87 -8.91 -5.75
CA ASN A 89 -20.63 -8.94 -6.55
C ASN A 89 -19.56 -7.94 -6.07
N LEU A 90 -19.96 -6.85 -5.44
CA LEU A 90 -19.05 -5.90 -4.80
C LEU A 90 -18.47 -6.46 -3.49
N VAL A 91 -19.24 -7.24 -2.71
CA VAL A 91 -18.75 -8.01 -1.53
C VAL A 91 -17.99 -9.27 -1.95
N GLY A 92 -18.43 -9.96 -3.00
CA GLY A 92 -18.03 -11.34 -3.31
C GLY A 92 -16.55 -11.52 -3.67
N ASN A 93 -15.85 -10.41 -3.92
CA ASN A 93 -14.40 -10.37 -4.11
C ASN A 93 -13.68 -9.54 -3.04
N ILE A 94 -14.38 -9.11 -1.99
CA ILE A 94 -13.76 -8.80 -0.70
C ILE A 94 -13.68 -10.15 -0.01
N GLU A 95 -12.81 -11.03 -0.50
CA GLU A 95 -12.33 -12.12 0.35
C GLU A 95 -11.98 -11.45 1.68
N GLU A 96 -12.52 -11.99 2.77
CA GLU A 96 -12.17 -11.57 4.12
C GLU A 96 -10.67 -11.83 4.29
N TYR A 97 -9.83 -10.95 3.75
CA TYR A 97 -8.41 -10.89 3.99
C TYR A 97 -8.27 -10.33 5.40
N HIS A 98 -8.64 -11.16 6.37
CA HIS A 98 -7.93 -11.18 7.61
C HIS A 98 -6.50 -11.47 7.22
N PHE A 99 -5.64 -10.45 7.30
CA PHE A 99 -4.21 -10.69 7.32
C PHE A 99 -4.00 -11.76 8.38
N ASP A 100 -3.68 -12.97 7.93
CA ASP A 100 -3.33 -14.03 8.83
C ASP A 100 -2.18 -13.46 9.66
N ILE A 101 -2.31 -13.39 10.98
CA ILE A 101 -1.37 -12.68 11.87
C ILE A 101 0.06 -13.24 11.70
N GLN A 102 0.21 -14.38 11.03
CA GLN A 102 1.45 -15.07 10.72
C GLN A 102 2.09 -14.70 9.37
N ALA A 103 1.41 -13.99 8.45
CA ALA A 103 1.95 -13.60 7.15
C ALA A 103 1.73 -12.11 6.87
N ILE A 104 2.78 -11.32 7.10
CA ILE A 104 2.88 -9.92 6.69
C ILE A 104 2.92 -9.91 5.14
N PRO A 105 1.93 -9.32 4.45
CA PRO A 105 1.91 -9.29 2.99
C PRO A 105 3.10 -8.52 2.44
N SER A 106 3.51 -8.84 1.22
CA SER A 106 4.49 -8.04 0.50
C SER A 106 3.89 -6.70 0.05
N ILE A 107 4.76 -5.70 -0.19
CA ILE A 107 4.35 -4.41 -0.81
C ILE A 107 3.72 -4.63 -2.19
N SER A 108 4.20 -5.61 -2.96
CA SER A 108 3.65 -5.91 -4.28
C SER A 108 2.19 -6.35 -4.17
N GLU A 109 1.90 -7.28 -3.25
CA GLU A 109 0.54 -7.73 -2.98
C GLU A 109 -0.34 -6.57 -2.49
N LEU A 110 0.15 -5.77 -1.54
CA LEU A 110 -0.59 -4.60 -1.06
C LEU A 110 -0.89 -3.60 -2.18
N HIS A 111 0.03 -3.41 -3.13
CA HIS A 111 -0.15 -2.53 -4.27
C HIS A 111 -1.18 -3.09 -5.26
N GLU A 112 -1.08 -4.37 -5.60
CA GLU A 112 -2.04 -5.07 -6.45
C GLU A 112 -3.46 -4.98 -5.88
N HIS A 113 -3.60 -5.25 -4.57
CA HIS A 113 -4.87 -5.13 -3.87
C HIS A 113 -5.40 -3.70 -3.87
N ASN A 114 -4.54 -2.70 -3.64
CA ASN A 114 -4.94 -1.30 -3.70
C ASN A 114 -5.49 -0.94 -5.08
N VAL A 115 -4.81 -1.37 -6.14
CA VAL A 115 -5.25 -1.14 -7.54
C VAL A 115 -6.59 -1.81 -7.81
N GLU A 116 -6.78 -3.05 -7.36
CA GLU A 116 -8.02 -3.79 -7.55
C GLU A 116 -9.19 -3.15 -6.77
N ARG A 117 -8.98 -2.82 -5.49
CA ARG A 117 -9.97 -2.16 -4.63
C ARG A 117 -10.35 -0.78 -5.18
N LYS A 118 -9.38 -0.01 -5.69
CA LYS A 118 -9.63 1.27 -6.37
C LYS A 118 -10.53 1.11 -7.59
N LYS A 119 -10.31 0.07 -8.41
CA LYS A 119 -11.19 -0.26 -9.56
C LYS A 119 -12.61 -0.62 -9.10
N LYS A 120 -12.77 -1.39 -8.02
CA LYS A 120 -14.09 -1.75 -7.46
C LYS A 120 -14.84 -0.51 -6.95
N LEU A 121 -14.16 0.41 -6.27
CA LEU A 121 -14.75 1.68 -5.82
C LEU A 121 -15.18 2.57 -7.00
N GLN A 122 -14.37 2.64 -8.06
CA GLN A 122 -14.75 3.34 -9.29
C GLN A 122 -15.96 2.69 -9.96
N ARG A 123 -16.01 1.35 -9.99
CA ARG A 123 -17.18 0.60 -10.50
C ARG A 123 -18.44 0.92 -9.71
N PHE A 124 -18.36 1.04 -8.39
CA PHE A 124 -19.50 1.48 -7.58
C PHE A 124 -20.00 2.87 -7.98
N ILE A 125 -19.10 3.84 -8.21
CA ILE A 125 -19.51 5.18 -8.67
C ILE A 125 -20.28 5.09 -9.99
N LEU A 126 -19.83 4.26 -10.93
CA LEU A 126 -20.48 4.06 -12.23
C LEU A 126 -21.87 3.43 -12.08
N ILE A 127 -21.98 2.38 -11.24
CA ILE A 127 -23.26 1.75 -10.90
C ILE A 127 -24.21 2.77 -10.27
N HIS A 128 -23.75 3.57 -9.30
CA HIS A 128 -24.60 4.59 -8.69
C HIS A 128 -25.16 5.58 -9.72
N THR A 129 -24.38 5.98 -10.72
CA THR A 129 -24.89 6.88 -11.79
C THR A 129 -25.98 6.26 -12.65
N SER A 130 -26.04 4.92 -12.78
CA SER A 130 -27.11 4.24 -13.52
C SER A 130 -28.39 4.06 -12.69
N LEU A 131 -28.32 4.15 -11.36
CA LEU A 131 -29.42 3.93 -10.42
C LEU A 131 -30.38 5.12 -10.24
N LYS A 132 -30.62 5.94 -11.28
CA LYS A 132 -31.34 7.23 -11.18
C LYS A 132 -32.66 7.18 -10.40
N GLU A 133 -33.44 6.11 -10.53
CA GLU A 133 -34.76 5.94 -9.89
C GLU A 133 -34.71 5.19 -8.54
N ARG A 134 -33.53 4.69 -8.15
CA ARG A 134 -33.32 3.87 -6.94
C ARG A 134 -32.29 4.50 -5.99
N GLN A 135 -32.03 5.80 -6.13
CA GLN A 135 -31.08 6.50 -5.26
C GLN A 135 -31.70 6.69 -3.88
N THR A 136 -31.05 6.15 -2.85
CA THR A 136 -31.37 6.41 -1.45
C THR A 136 -30.37 7.42 -0.87
N PRO A 137 -30.72 8.12 0.22
CA PRO A 137 -29.78 8.98 0.94
C PRO A 137 -28.49 8.25 1.34
N GLU A 138 -28.60 6.99 1.76
CA GLU A 138 -27.48 6.13 2.15
C GLU A 138 -26.55 5.86 0.95
N LEU A 139 -27.12 5.51 -0.21
CA LEU A 139 -26.35 5.27 -1.43
C LEU A 139 -25.59 6.53 -1.88
N CYS A 140 -26.25 7.68 -1.79
CA CYS A 140 -25.65 8.99 -2.09
C CYS A 140 -24.53 9.36 -1.11
N ALA A 141 -24.73 9.08 0.19
CA ALA A 141 -23.72 9.33 1.21
C ALA A 141 -22.47 8.47 1.00
N VAL A 142 -22.64 7.17 0.74
CA VAL A 142 -21.51 6.27 0.48
C VAL A 142 -20.76 6.68 -0.80
N ARG A 143 -21.47 7.08 -1.86
CA ARG A 143 -20.83 7.63 -3.07
C ARG A 143 -20.02 8.89 -2.78
N ALA A 144 -20.53 9.80 -1.96
CA ALA A 144 -19.81 11.02 -1.59
C ALA A 144 -18.51 10.65 -0.86
N LYS A 145 -18.58 9.80 0.17
CA LYS A 145 -17.40 9.28 0.89
C LYS A 145 -16.37 8.66 -0.05
N ILE A 146 -16.80 7.78 -0.97
CA ILE A 146 -15.91 7.11 -1.91
C ILE A 146 -15.26 8.11 -2.87
N ARG A 147 -16.02 9.10 -3.36
CA ARG A 147 -15.47 10.13 -4.25
C ARG A 147 -14.40 10.97 -3.54
N ASP A 148 -14.70 11.43 -2.33
CA ASP A 148 -13.79 12.26 -1.57
C ASP A 148 -12.51 11.49 -1.24
N PHE A 149 -12.65 10.23 -0.80
CA PHE A 149 -11.52 9.33 -0.57
C PHE A 149 -10.65 9.11 -1.82
N LEU A 150 -11.26 8.82 -2.98
CA LEU A 150 -10.53 8.62 -4.23
C LEU A 150 -9.84 9.90 -4.72
N LYS A 151 -10.45 11.06 -4.47
CA LYS A 151 -9.85 12.36 -4.78
C LYS A 151 -8.62 12.61 -3.89
N ASP A 152 -8.73 12.33 -2.60
CA ASP A 152 -7.62 12.49 -1.66
C ASP A 152 -6.48 11.52 -1.95
N LEU A 153 -6.76 10.29 -2.40
CA LEU A 153 -5.74 9.38 -2.90
C LEU A 153 -5.02 9.95 -4.13
N ASN A 154 -5.77 10.36 -5.15
CA ASN A 154 -5.18 10.89 -6.38
C ASN A 154 -4.36 12.16 -6.14
N ASN A 155 -4.78 13.03 -5.22
CA ASN A 155 -4.01 14.22 -4.86
C ASN A 155 -2.68 13.85 -4.20
N ARG A 156 -2.69 12.88 -3.28
CA ARG A 156 -1.45 12.37 -2.65
C ARG A 156 -0.53 11.71 -3.66
N ASP A 157 -1.08 10.90 -4.57
CA ASP A 157 -0.32 10.29 -5.67
C ASP A 157 0.32 11.37 -6.56
N LEU A 158 -0.42 12.44 -6.86
CA LEU A 158 0.05 13.57 -7.66
C LEU A 158 1.15 14.36 -6.94
N GLU A 159 0.98 14.69 -5.66
CA GLU A 159 1.98 15.37 -4.83
C GLU A 159 3.26 14.55 -4.73
N ALA A 160 3.14 13.23 -4.52
CA ALA A 160 4.28 12.32 -4.50
C ALA A 160 5.01 12.29 -5.85
N ALA A 161 4.28 12.23 -6.97
CA ALA A 161 4.86 12.28 -8.31
C ALA A 161 5.55 13.63 -8.59
N GLN A 162 4.95 14.74 -8.16
CA GLN A 162 5.54 16.08 -8.30
C GLN A 162 6.84 16.22 -7.50
N LEU A 163 6.91 15.70 -6.28
CA LEU A 163 8.13 15.70 -5.47
C LEU A 163 9.26 14.90 -6.11
N ILE A 164 8.95 13.80 -6.81
CA ILE A 164 9.94 13.01 -7.55
C ILE A 164 10.45 13.77 -8.78
N LEU A 165 9.55 14.46 -9.49
CA LEU A 165 9.87 15.23 -10.69
C LEU A 165 10.59 16.56 -10.38
N ALA A 166 10.40 17.10 -9.18
CA ALA A 166 10.95 18.38 -8.77
C ALA A 166 12.45 18.34 -8.41
N GLY A 167 13.02 17.15 -8.18
CA GLY A 167 14.47 16.93 -8.00
C GLY A 167 15.07 17.67 -6.81
#